data_AF-A0A353BDY3-F1
#
_entry.id   AF-A0A353BDY3-F1
#
_cell.length_a   1.000
_cell.length_b   1.000
_cell.length_c   1.000
_cell.angle_alpha   90.00
_cell.angle_beta   90.00
_cell.angle_gamma   90.00
#
_symmetry.space_group_name_H-M   'P 1'
#
loop_
_entity.id
_entity.type
_entity.pdbx_description
1 polymer ?
#
loop_
_entity_poly.entity_id
_entity_poly.type
_entity_poly.pdbx_seq_one_letter_code
_entity_poly.pdbx_strand_id
1 'polypeptide(L)'
;MSSDLSATPPLLSWQRVRTVSKLTLLNRIVLLVLIVVPIVVALWPKYQASVAGYNRALDAARQKLRLDRSETPIAPTEQTQAEQPPETAAAAVSQPPQSPGEPGREVVRSADGDSTAVPADQVAEEQQASPQTNAEASLENDKPSESEDLQTGESSLEQLEPLANADAYIRAWGMTKPLVQTHFEANWTDPFPRPRQLPIIPRTWAMAFVAALFILTGDTLLQIFCPQIVREFTLTEYVDSRLKVFATAPSQHMLGEAIRQIAESEENAKSTGQTSAPPQTGAGPATLAQIDRASRIAYQELATKHRLAIVTCFFVYGIAASILIKILQEQAVNVLESAAWL
;
A
#
# COMPACT_ATOMS: atom_id res chain seq x y z
N MET A 1 19.22 45.25 -15.80
CA MET A 1 17.80 44.85 -15.81
C MET A 1 17.71 43.63 -16.71
N SER A 2 17.80 42.44 -16.11
CA SER A 2 17.83 41.17 -16.83
C SER A 2 16.45 40.55 -16.67
N SER A 3 15.80 40.24 -17.79
CA SER A 3 14.39 39.81 -17.78
C SER A 3 14.25 38.41 -17.16
N ASP A 4 13.50 38.28 -16.06
CA ASP A 4 13.13 37.02 -15.39
C ASP A 4 12.13 36.17 -16.21
N LEU A 5 12.39 36.01 -17.51
CA LEU A 5 11.53 35.35 -18.49
C LEU A 5 11.64 33.81 -18.50
N SER A 6 12.18 33.22 -17.43
CA SER A 6 12.29 31.77 -17.23
C SER A 6 11.65 31.27 -15.93
N ALA A 7 10.87 32.13 -15.25
CA ALA A 7 10.24 31.84 -13.96
C ALA A 7 8.99 30.92 -14.03
N THR A 8 8.93 29.97 -14.97
CA THR A 8 8.14 28.76 -14.75
C THR A 8 8.97 27.83 -13.86
N PRO A 9 8.66 27.68 -12.56
CA PRO A 9 9.41 26.76 -11.71
C PRO A 9 9.30 25.37 -12.34
N PRO A 10 10.43 24.68 -12.64
CA PRO A 10 10.37 23.35 -13.23
C PRO A 10 9.60 22.45 -12.26
N LEU A 11 8.41 22.00 -12.67
CA LEU A 11 7.42 21.36 -11.80
C LEU A 11 7.99 20.11 -11.09
N LEU A 12 9.03 19.52 -11.67
CA LEU A 12 9.95 18.58 -11.02
C LEU A 12 11.30 19.28 -10.75
N SER A 13 11.50 19.78 -9.54
CA SER A 13 12.84 20.13 -9.07
C SER A 13 13.62 18.86 -8.71
N TRP A 14 14.90 18.78 -9.10
CA TRP A 14 15.78 17.65 -8.79
C TRP A 14 15.86 17.33 -7.29
N GLN A 15 15.70 18.35 -6.44
CA GLN A 15 15.59 18.17 -4.98
C GLN A 15 14.45 17.22 -4.60
N ARG A 16 13.26 17.30 -5.22
CA ARG A 16 12.14 16.39 -4.92
C ARG A 16 12.47 14.94 -5.29
N VAL A 17 13.07 14.72 -6.46
CA VAL A 17 13.54 13.39 -6.90
C VAL A 17 14.56 12.82 -5.91
N ARG A 18 15.49 13.66 -5.45
CA ARG A 18 16.52 13.27 -4.47
C ARG A 18 15.93 13.00 -3.08
N THR A 19 14.91 13.75 -2.64
CA THR A 19 14.17 13.45 -1.40
C THR A 19 13.49 12.09 -1.49
N VAL A 20 12.82 11.77 -2.60
CA VAL A 20 12.21 10.43 -2.83
C VAL A 20 13.25 9.31 -2.76
N SER A 21 14.39 9.47 -3.44
CA SER A 21 15.50 8.50 -3.39
C SER A 21 16.13 8.35 -1.99
N LYS A 22 16.07 9.39 -1.15
CA LYS A 22 16.53 9.33 0.26
C LYS A 22 15.57 8.60 1.21
N LEU A 23 14.37 8.14 0.77
CA LEU A 23 13.55 7.20 1.55
C LEU A 23 14.15 5.78 1.52
N THR A 24 15.35 5.62 2.09
CA THR A 24 15.98 4.31 2.35
C THR A 24 15.08 3.40 3.21
N LEU A 25 14.25 4.00 4.07
CA LEU A 25 13.20 3.32 4.82
C LEU A 25 12.16 2.65 3.88
N LEU A 26 11.70 3.35 2.84
CA LEU A 26 10.71 2.81 1.90
C LEU A 26 11.29 1.61 1.14
N ASN A 27 12.53 1.68 0.68
CA ASN A 27 13.19 0.56 0.01
C ASN A 27 13.32 -0.66 0.96
N ARG A 28 13.71 -0.44 2.23
CA ARG A 28 13.73 -1.51 3.24
C ARG A 28 12.36 -2.13 3.49
N ILE A 29 11.29 -1.33 3.54
CA ILE A 29 9.91 -1.80 3.69
C ILE A 29 9.49 -2.62 2.46
N VAL A 30 9.80 -2.14 1.25
CA VAL A 30 9.48 -2.84 -0.02
C VAL A 30 10.19 -4.19 -0.10
N LEU A 31 11.48 -4.26 0.25
CA LEU A 31 12.22 -5.52 0.35
C LEU A 31 11.61 -6.46 1.39
N LEU A 32 11.23 -5.95 2.57
CA LEU A 32 10.55 -6.75 3.60
C LEU A 32 9.22 -7.30 3.09
N VAL A 33 8.40 -6.49 2.41
CA VAL A 33 7.13 -6.93 1.79
C VAL A 33 7.38 -7.99 0.71
N LEU A 34 8.38 -7.82 -0.14
CA LEU A 34 8.75 -8.80 -1.17
C LEU A 34 9.23 -10.14 -0.61
N ILE A 35 9.79 -10.17 0.60
CA ILE A 35 10.19 -11.40 1.30
C ILE A 35 9.00 -12.00 2.07
N VAL A 36 8.27 -11.19 2.83
CA VAL A 36 7.20 -11.65 3.73
C VAL A 36 5.97 -12.13 2.98
N VAL A 37 5.54 -11.45 1.90
CA VAL A 37 4.30 -11.84 1.21
C VAL A 37 4.40 -13.23 0.58
N PRO A 38 5.48 -13.64 -0.13
CA PRO A 38 5.64 -15.01 -0.59
C PRO A 38 5.63 -16.05 0.55
N ILE A 39 6.25 -15.74 1.70
CA ILE A 39 6.22 -16.63 2.87
C ILE A 39 4.80 -16.79 3.41
N VAL A 40 4.05 -15.69 3.56
CA VAL A 40 2.64 -15.72 4.00
C VAL A 40 1.77 -16.50 3.02
N VAL A 41 1.94 -16.29 1.71
CA VAL A 41 1.23 -17.04 0.66
C VAL A 41 1.57 -18.54 0.70
N ALA A 42 2.84 -18.91 0.91
CA ALA A 42 3.26 -20.31 1.03
C ALA A 42 2.75 -20.99 2.32
N LEU A 43 2.58 -20.25 3.41
CA LEU A 43 2.01 -20.74 4.67
C LEU A 43 0.47 -20.76 4.68
N TRP A 44 -0.18 -20.01 3.78
CA TRP A 44 -1.64 -19.89 3.73
C TRP A 44 -2.41 -21.22 3.66
N PRO A 45 -2.02 -22.23 2.85
CA PRO A 45 -2.73 -23.51 2.82
C PRO A 45 -2.68 -24.25 4.16
N LYS A 46 -1.56 -24.14 4.90
CA LYS A 46 -1.43 -24.73 6.25
C LYS A 46 -2.34 -24.02 7.26
N TYR A 47 -2.41 -22.69 7.17
CA TYR A 47 -3.33 -21.90 7.99
C TYR A 47 -4.80 -22.25 7.70
N GLN A 48 -5.20 -22.32 6.42
CA GLN A 48 -6.54 -22.75 6.02
C GLN A 48 -6.88 -24.16 6.52
N ALA A 49 -5.95 -25.12 6.44
CA ALA A 49 -6.14 -26.46 6.98
C ALA A 49 -6.35 -26.47 8.50
N SER A 50 -5.58 -25.67 9.24
CA SER A 50 -5.72 -25.51 10.70
C SER A 50 -7.07 -24.91 11.09
N VAL A 51 -7.48 -23.81 10.44
CA VAL A 51 -8.78 -23.16 10.67
C VAL A 51 -9.95 -24.08 10.30
N ALA A 52 -9.84 -24.83 9.20
CA ALA A 52 -10.85 -25.83 8.82
C ALA A 52 -10.96 -26.96 9.86
N GLY A 53 -9.83 -27.41 10.42
CA GLY A 53 -9.80 -28.37 11.53
C GLY A 53 -10.51 -27.84 12.78
N TYR A 54 -10.20 -26.61 13.19
CA TYR A 54 -10.84 -25.96 14.32
C TYR A 54 -12.36 -25.81 14.14
N ASN A 55 -12.81 -25.33 12.97
CA ASN A 55 -14.23 -25.18 12.68
C ASN A 55 -14.98 -26.53 12.71
N ARG A 56 -14.39 -27.60 12.18
CA ARG A 56 -14.96 -28.96 12.25
C ARG A 56 -15.09 -29.44 13.70
N ALA A 57 -14.09 -29.19 14.56
CA ALA A 57 -14.15 -29.55 15.97
C ALA A 57 -15.24 -28.75 16.71
N LEU A 58 -15.37 -27.46 16.40
CA LEU A 58 -16.41 -26.59 16.96
C LEU A 58 -17.83 -27.05 16.57
N ASP A 59 -18.02 -27.44 15.31
CA ASP A 59 -19.32 -27.92 14.82
C ASP A 59 -19.66 -29.31 15.36
N ALA A 60 -18.68 -30.19 15.56
CA ALA A 60 -18.88 -31.47 16.26
C ALA A 60 -19.30 -31.26 17.73
N ALA A 61 -18.66 -30.32 18.45
CA ALA A 61 -19.04 -29.98 19.82
C ALA A 61 -20.48 -29.40 19.89
N ARG A 62 -20.85 -28.54 18.94
CA ARG A 62 -22.22 -28.02 18.79
C ARG A 62 -23.25 -29.11 18.49
N GLN A 63 -22.90 -30.09 17.65
CA GLN A 63 -23.77 -31.23 17.37
C GLN A 63 -23.98 -32.08 18.63
N LYS A 64 -22.92 -32.36 19.39
CA LYS A 64 -23.03 -33.10 20.66
C LYS A 64 -23.97 -32.40 21.66
N LEU A 65 -23.79 -31.09 21.87
CA LEU A 65 -24.66 -30.31 22.76
C LEU A 65 -26.14 -30.30 22.33
N ARG A 66 -26.44 -30.49 21.04
CA ARG A 66 -27.82 -30.66 20.56
C ARG A 66 -28.39 -32.03 20.88
N LEU A 67 -27.57 -33.09 20.74
CA LEU A 67 -27.97 -34.45 21.11
C LEU A 67 -28.25 -34.54 22.60
N ASP A 68 -27.30 -34.09 23.45
CA ASP A 68 -27.46 -34.06 24.91
C ASP A 68 -28.73 -33.28 25.32
N ARG A 69 -29.01 -32.13 24.68
CA ARG A 69 -30.22 -31.33 24.93
C ARG A 69 -31.52 -32.00 24.44
N SER A 70 -31.46 -32.82 23.38
CA SER A 70 -32.62 -33.57 22.89
C SER A 70 -32.90 -34.84 23.69
N GLU A 71 -31.88 -35.41 24.33
CA GLU A 71 -32.02 -36.60 25.19
C GLU A 71 -32.50 -36.27 26.60
N THR A 72 -32.37 -35.02 27.05
CA THR A 72 -32.99 -34.57 28.31
C THR A 72 -34.50 -34.65 28.12
N PRO A 73 -35.24 -35.60 28.73
CA PRO A 73 -36.67 -35.64 28.58
C PRO A 73 -37.19 -34.37 29.22
N ILE A 74 -38.02 -33.62 28.50
CA ILE A 74 -38.86 -32.61 29.14
C ILE A 74 -39.78 -33.42 30.03
N ALA A 75 -39.39 -33.60 31.30
CA ALA A 75 -40.24 -34.18 32.32
C ALA A 75 -41.58 -33.44 32.19
N PRO A 76 -42.69 -34.15 31.96
CA PRO A 76 -43.95 -33.48 31.64
C PRO A 76 -44.27 -32.58 32.81
N THR A 77 -44.06 -31.26 32.62
CA THR A 77 -44.40 -30.26 33.61
C THR A 77 -45.87 -30.47 33.85
N GLU A 78 -46.22 -30.98 35.03
CA GLU A 78 -47.62 -31.18 35.39
C GLU A 78 -48.32 -29.87 35.07
N GLN A 79 -49.29 -29.95 34.16
CA GLN A 79 -50.16 -28.82 33.87
C GLN A 79 -51.02 -28.61 35.10
N THR A 80 -50.46 -27.93 36.10
CA THR A 80 -51.20 -27.35 37.19
C THR A 80 -52.20 -26.41 36.55
N GLN A 81 -53.43 -26.89 36.39
CA GLN A 81 -54.59 -26.14 35.95
C GLN A 81 -54.94 -25.10 37.01
N ALA A 82 -54.11 -24.07 37.13
CA ALA A 82 -54.39 -22.87 37.89
C ALA A 82 -55.15 -21.89 36.96
N GLU A 83 -56.47 -22.04 36.99
CA GLU A 83 -57.43 -20.93 36.94
C GLU A 83 -57.29 -19.91 35.78
N GLN A 84 -58.11 -20.09 34.74
CA GLN A 84 -58.49 -18.97 33.87
C GLN A 84 -59.27 -17.92 34.68
N PRO A 85 -58.83 -16.65 34.73
CA PRO A 85 -59.73 -15.55 35.05
C PRO A 85 -60.73 -15.37 33.89
N PRO A 86 -62.01 -15.08 34.15
CA PRO A 86 -63.02 -14.95 33.10
C PRO A 86 -62.80 -13.72 32.22
N GLU A 87 -63.31 -13.81 30.98
CA GLU A 87 -63.35 -12.72 30.01
C GLU A 87 -63.96 -11.45 30.61
N THR A 88 -63.29 -10.30 30.42
CA THR A 88 -63.98 -9.01 30.36
C THR A 88 -63.81 -8.44 28.97
N ALA A 89 -64.94 -8.18 28.32
CA ALA A 89 -65.00 -7.75 26.93
C ALA A 89 -64.57 -6.30 26.71
N ALA A 90 -64.47 -5.95 25.42
CA ALA A 90 -64.43 -4.60 24.84
C ALA A 90 -63.10 -3.83 24.86
N ALA A 91 -62.42 -3.85 23.69
CA ALA A 91 -62.03 -2.61 23.00
C ALA A 91 -61.82 -2.90 21.49
N ALA A 92 -62.70 -2.38 20.63
CA ALA A 92 -62.50 -2.42 19.19
C ALA A 92 -61.61 -1.25 18.76
N VAL A 93 -60.46 -1.51 18.12
CA VAL A 93 -59.63 -0.47 17.49
C VAL A 93 -59.10 -0.93 16.13
N SER A 94 -59.71 -0.35 15.09
CA SER A 94 -59.14 0.09 13.81
C SER A 94 -58.11 -0.78 13.06
N GLN A 95 -58.56 -1.32 11.92
CA GLN A 95 -57.69 -1.59 10.78
C GLN A 95 -57.13 -0.27 10.19
N PRO A 96 -55.83 -0.18 9.85
CA PRO A 96 -55.31 0.89 8.99
C PRO A 96 -55.67 0.64 7.51
N PRO A 97 -55.86 1.70 6.70
CA PRO A 97 -56.38 1.57 5.33
C PRO A 97 -55.34 1.08 4.32
N GLN A 98 -55.81 0.36 3.30
CA GLN A 98 -55.05 0.09 2.08
C GLN A 98 -54.86 1.39 1.30
N SER A 99 -53.62 1.69 0.90
CA SER A 99 -53.31 2.83 0.01
C SER A 99 -53.11 2.35 -1.44
N PRO A 100 -53.81 2.93 -2.43
CA PRO A 100 -53.69 2.51 -3.82
C PRO A 100 -52.73 3.39 -4.64
N GLY A 101 -51.78 2.74 -5.32
CA GLY A 101 -51.22 3.21 -6.60
C GLY A 101 -49.97 4.11 -6.55
N GLU A 102 -48.90 3.62 -7.16
CA GLU A 102 -47.95 4.45 -7.92
C GLU A 102 -47.75 3.85 -9.32
N PRO A 103 -47.81 4.65 -10.40
CA PRO A 103 -47.58 4.18 -11.76
C PRO A 103 -46.15 4.42 -12.23
N GLY A 104 -45.62 3.48 -13.02
CA GLY A 104 -44.64 3.75 -14.07
C GLY A 104 -43.21 4.09 -13.65
N ARG A 105 -42.28 3.15 -13.88
CA ARG A 105 -40.86 3.50 -14.11
C ARG A 105 -40.27 2.79 -15.33
N GLU A 106 -40.49 3.46 -16.44
CA GLU A 106 -39.63 3.58 -17.63
C GLU A 106 -38.47 2.57 -17.78
N VAL A 107 -38.61 1.67 -18.76
CA VAL A 107 -37.52 0.84 -19.28
C VAL A 107 -36.74 1.63 -20.33
N VAL A 108 -35.61 2.22 -19.95
CA VAL A 108 -34.70 2.92 -20.87
C VAL A 108 -33.61 1.97 -21.37
N ARG A 109 -33.41 1.96 -22.70
CA ARG A 109 -32.36 1.20 -23.40
C ARG A 109 -30.99 1.85 -23.25
N SER A 110 -29.95 1.01 -23.18
CA SER A 110 -28.69 1.14 -23.95
C SER A 110 -28.21 -0.30 -24.24
N ALA A 111 -27.99 -0.79 -25.46
CA ALA A 111 -27.44 -0.23 -26.71
C ALA A 111 -25.90 -0.21 -26.79
N ASP A 112 -25.39 -1.13 -27.62
CA ASP A 112 -24.23 -1.05 -28.54
C ASP A 112 -22.77 -1.10 -28.04
N GLY A 113 -21.89 -1.58 -28.94
CA GLY A 113 -20.42 -1.69 -28.80
C GLY A 113 -19.93 -3.12 -28.45
N ASP A 114 -19.78 -4.09 -29.35
CA ASP A 114 -19.10 -4.15 -30.67
C ASP A 114 -17.56 -4.06 -30.61
N SER A 115 -16.91 -4.97 -31.35
CA SER A 115 -15.51 -4.97 -31.82
C SER A 115 -14.39 -5.06 -30.76
N THR A 116 -13.24 -5.72 -30.99
CA THR A 116 -12.74 -6.51 -32.15
C THR A 116 -11.72 -7.54 -31.67
N ALA A 117 -11.39 -8.53 -32.51
CA ALA A 117 -10.36 -9.54 -32.26
C ALA A 117 -8.98 -9.19 -32.88
N VAL A 118 -7.99 -10.07 -32.63
CA VAL A 118 -6.71 -10.24 -33.39
C VAL A 118 -5.57 -9.24 -33.03
N PRO A 119 -4.26 -9.64 -33.06
CA PRO A 119 -3.63 -10.95 -32.90
C PRO A 119 -2.68 -11.01 -31.68
N ALA A 120 -2.18 -12.22 -31.37
CA ALA A 120 -0.88 -12.40 -30.74
C ALA A 120 -0.03 -13.27 -31.67
N ASP A 121 1.02 -12.68 -32.26
CA ASP A 121 1.95 -13.36 -33.14
C ASP A 121 3.35 -12.78 -32.93
N GLN A 122 4.36 -13.66 -32.81
CA GLN A 122 5.81 -13.37 -32.90
C GLN A 122 6.45 -12.50 -31.77
N VAL A 123 7.74 -12.62 -31.40
CA VAL A 123 8.82 -13.61 -31.67
C VAL A 123 9.97 -13.39 -30.63
N ALA A 124 10.87 -14.37 -30.53
CA ALA A 124 12.23 -14.30 -29.93
C ALA A 124 12.39 -14.13 -28.41
N GLU A 125 12.66 -15.25 -27.75
CA GLU A 125 13.65 -15.29 -26.66
C GLU A 125 15.05 -14.98 -27.23
N GLU A 126 15.79 -14.06 -26.60
CA GLU A 126 17.25 -13.99 -26.75
C GLU A 126 17.89 -14.31 -25.41
N GLN A 127 18.42 -15.54 -25.29
CA GLN A 127 19.13 -15.99 -24.10
C GLN A 127 20.59 -15.51 -24.15
N GLN A 128 21.03 -14.72 -23.17
CA GLN A 128 22.46 -14.52 -22.91
C GLN A 128 22.83 -14.80 -21.44
N ALA A 129 23.97 -15.47 -21.32
CA ALA A 129 24.48 -16.15 -20.16
C ALA A 129 24.97 -15.22 -19.02
N SER A 130 24.85 -15.74 -17.78
CA SER A 130 25.94 -15.97 -16.79
C SER A 130 27.20 -15.07 -16.84
N PRO A 131 27.77 -14.66 -15.68
CA PRO A 131 28.25 -15.66 -14.72
C PRO A 131 28.17 -15.36 -13.22
N GLN A 132 28.46 -16.42 -12.46
CA GLN A 132 28.66 -16.46 -11.01
C GLN A 132 29.88 -15.65 -10.56
N THR A 133 29.84 -15.17 -9.31
CA THR A 133 31.05 -15.01 -8.47
C THR A 133 30.83 -15.67 -7.11
N ASN A 134 31.85 -16.42 -6.67
CA ASN A 134 31.90 -17.15 -5.40
C ASN A 134 32.55 -16.32 -4.28
N ALA A 135 32.50 -16.84 -3.04
CA ALA A 135 33.34 -16.45 -1.88
C ALA A 135 33.09 -15.01 -1.34
N GLU A 136 33.28 -14.63 -0.07
CA GLU A 136 33.75 -15.27 1.18
C GLU A 136 33.27 -14.37 2.37
N ALA A 137 33.36 -14.68 3.67
CA ALA A 137 33.93 -15.82 4.41
C ALA A 137 33.17 -16.08 5.74
N SER A 138 33.57 -17.16 6.41
CA SER A 138 33.31 -17.59 7.78
C SER A 138 33.60 -16.57 8.90
N LEU A 139 32.79 -16.62 9.97
CA LEU A 139 33.11 -16.31 11.39
C LEU A 139 31.83 -16.67 12.18
N GLU A 140 31.69 -17.81 12.84
CA GLU A 140 32.44 -18.27 14.03
C GLU A 140 32.26 -17.33 15.23
N ASN A 141 31.31 -17.68 16.11
CA ASN A 141 31.40 -17.36 17.53
C ASN A 141 30.50 -18.27 18.37
N ASP A 142 30.91 -18.43 19.63
CA ASP A 142 30.49 -19.50 20.53
C ASP A 142 29.16 -19.31 21.26
N LYS A 143 28.66 -20.45 21.74
CA LYS A 143 27.96 -20.75 23.01
C LYS A 143 27.97 -19.65 24.12
N PRO A 144 26.98 -19.65 25.05
CA PRO A 144 26.50 -20.86 25.74
C PRO A 144 24.99 -21.05 25.87
N SER A 145 24.66 -22.27 26.32
CA SER A 145 23.30 -22.69 26.68
C SER A 145 22.96 -22.21 28.09
N GLU A 146 21.86 -21.46 28.23
CA GLU A 146 21.16 -21.31 29.52
C GLU A 146 19.88 -22.14 29.49
N SER A 147 19.79 -23.09 30.42
CA SER A 147 18.61 -23.89 30.71
C SER A 147 17.92 -23.30 31.93
N GLU A 148 16.91 -22.45 31.71
CA GLU A 148 16.00 -22.02 32.78
C GLU A 148 14.80 -22.96 32.86
N ASP A 149 14.81 -23.81 33.90
CA ASP A 149 13.63 -24.54 34.35
C ASP A 149 12.60 -23.55 34.95
N LEU A 150 11.56 -23.22 34.18
CA LEU A 150 10.48 -22.34 34.64
C LEU A 150 9.14 -23.08 34.74
N GLN A 151 9.03 -23.75 35.89
CA GLN A 151 7.85 -24.19 36.63
C GLN A 151 6.47 -24.04 35.94
N THR A 152 5.83 -25.18 35.72
CA THR A 152 4.38 -25.33 35.53
C THR A 152 3.63 -24.82 36.76
N GLY A 153 3.23 -23.55 36.75
CA GLY A 153 2.29 -22.97 37.70
C GLY A 153 0.85 -23.16 37.25
N GLU A 154 0.20 -24.25 37.66
CA GLU A 154 -1.25 -24.39 37.56
C GLU A 154 -1.94 -23.42 38.54
N SER A 155 -2.15 -22.19 38.11
CA SER A 155 -2.87 -21.16 38.86
C SER A 155 -4.31 -21.03 38.35
N SER A 156 -5.22 -21.70 39.06
CA SER A 156 -6.63 -21.33 39.24
C SER A 156 -7.37 -20.72 38.05
N LEU A 157 -7.89 -21.58 37.17
CA LEU A 157 -8.92 -21.22 36.18
C LEU A 157 -10.33 -21.27 36.82
N GLU A 158 -10.48 -20.65 38.00
CA GLU A 158 -11.77 -20.44 38.67
C GLU A 158 -12.09 -18.94 38.72
N GLN A 159 -13.39 -18.62 38.66
CA GLN A 159 -13.97 -17.27 38.78
C GLN A 159 -13.71 -16.29 37.62
N LEU A 160 -14.11 -16.72 36.42
CA LEU A 160 -14.78 -15.81 35.49
C LEU A 160 -16.29 -15.81 35.80
N GLU A 161 -16.79 -14.75 36.44
CA GLU A 161 -18.21 -14.34 36.38
C GLU A 161 -18.38 -13.22 35.34
N PRO A 162 -18.70 -13.52 34.06
CA PRO A 162 -18.90 -12.47 33.05
C PRO A 162 -20.36 -12.03 32.89
N LEU A 163 -21.32 -12.64 33.61
CA LEU A 163 -22.76 -12.48 33.34
C LEU A 163 -23.48 -11.47 34.25
N ALA A 164 -22.91 -11.08 35.39
CA ALA A 164 -23.56 -10.18 36.35
C ALA A 164 -23.53 -8.68 35.94
N ASN A 165 -22.68 -8.28 34.98
CA ASN A 165 -22.35 -6.86 34.76
C ASN A 165 -22.75 -6.28 33.38
N ALA A 166 -23.37 -7.08 32.50
CA ALA A 166 -23.88 -6.58 31.21
C ALA A 166 -24.89 -5.43 31.40
N ASP A 167 -25.71 -5.52 32.44
CA ASP A 167 -26.76 -4.54 32.74
C ASP A 167 -26.20 -3.19 33.27
N ALA A 168 -24.98 -3.19 33.81
CA ALA A 168 -24.27 -1.96 34.16
C ALA A 168 -23.65 -1.28 32.92
N TYR A 169 -23.13 -2.07 31.98
CA TYR A 169 -22.55 -1.55 30.73
C TYR A 169 -23.62 -0.88 29.85
N ILE A 170 -24.81 -1.49 29.75
CA ILE A 170 -25.96 -0.91 29.01
C ILE A 170 -26.39 0.44 29.61
N ARG A 171 -26.38 0.59 30.95
CA ARG A 171 -26.72 1.86 31.60
C ARG A 171 -25.65 2.93 31.43
N ALA A 172 -24.37 2.56 31.42
CA ALA A 172 -23.25 3.50 31.28
C ALA A 172 -23.23 4.23 29.93
N TRP A 173 -23.73 3.58 28.86
CA TRP A 173 -23.70 4.11 27.49
C TRP A 173 -24.96 4.88 27.07
N GLY A 174 -25.95 5.03 27.95
CA GLY A 174 -27.15 5.83 27.68
C GLY A 174 -28.03 5.34 26.51
N MET A 175 -27.80 4.13 26.01
CA MET A 175 -28.60 3.56 24.92
C MET A 175 -30.04 3.33 25.39
N THR A 176 -30.99 4.02 24.76
CA THR A 176 -32.40 3.83 25.05
C THR A 176 -32.85 2.46 24.54
N LYS A 177 -33.53 1.70 25.42
CA LYS A 177 -33.92 0.30 25.18
C LYS A 177 -34.56 -0.05 23.81
N PRO A 178 -35.41 0.78 23.16
CA PRO A 178 -36.08 0.34 21.93
C PRO A 178 -35.16 0.15 20.71
N LEU A 179 -33.96 0.72 20.69
CA LEU A 179 -33.00 0.52 19.58
C LEU A 179 -32.17 -0.75 19.72
N VAL A 180 -31.86 -1.16 20.96
CA VAL A 180 -31.18 -2.43 21.21
C VAL A 180 -32.10 -3.60 20.87
N GLN A 181 -33.37 -3.53 21.29
CA GLN A 181 -34.28 -4.68 21.18
C GLN A 181 -34.66 -5.04 19.74
N THR A 182 -34.83 -4.06 18.85
CA THR A 182 -35.13 -4.32 17.43
C THR A 182 -33.94 -4.89 16.65
N HIS A 183 -32.71 -4.46 16.94
CA HIS A 183 -31.51 -5.07 16.36
C HIS A 183 -31.18 -6.45 16.98
N PHE A 184 -31.50 -6.67 18.25
CA PHE A 184 -31.29 -7.95 18.91
C PHE A 184 -32.25 -9.02 18.36
N GLU A 185 -33.56 -8.78 18.34
CA GLU A 185 -34.54 -9.76 17.88
C GLU A 185 -34.39 -10.12 16.38
N ALA A 186 -33.92 -9.18 15.55
CA ALA A 186 -33.65 -9.43 14.14
C ALA A 186 -32.46 -10.36 13.85
N ASN A 187 -31.53 -10.55 14.80
CA ASN A 187 -30.26 -11.26 14.55
C ASN A 187 -30.15 -12.63 15.25
N TRP A 188 -31.03 -12.94 16.21
CA TRP A 188 -31.07 -14.26 16.88
C TRP A 188 -31.96 -15.30 16.17
N THR A 189 -32.75 -14.90 15.18
CA THR A 189 -33.67 -15.79 14.44
C THR A 189 -33.01 -16.64 13.36
N ASP A 190 -31.72 -16.41 13.06
CA ASP A 190 -30.89 -17.31 12.25
C ASP A 190 -29.93 -18.10 13.18
N PRO A 191 -30.35 -19.22 13.80
CA PRO A 191 -29.59 -19.94 14.84
C PRO A 191 -28.30 -20.64 14.35
N PHE A 192 -27.88 -20.32 13.12
CA PHE A 192 -26.69 -20.80 12.47
C PHE A 192 -26.02 -19.61 11.74
N PRO A 193 -24.94 -19.01 12.28
CA PRO A 193 -24.15 -18.09 11.47
C PRO A 193 -23.71 -18.85 10.21
N ARG A 194 -24.07 -18.31 9.04
CA ARG A 194 -23.77 -18.91 7.73
C ARG A 194 -22.32 -19.38 7.70
N PRO A 195 -22.01 -20.56 7.13
CA PRO A 195 -20.66 -21.12 7.16
C PRO A 195 -19.69 -20.06 6.67
N ARG A 196 -18.82 -19.59 7.58
CA ARG A 196 -17.89 -18.49 7.31
C ARG A 196 -17.11 -18.89 6.06
N GLN A 197 -17.33 -18.18 4.96
CA GLN A 197 -16.64 -18.48 3.71
C GLN A 197 -15.16 -18.51 4.01
N LEU A 198 -14.50 -19.63 3.68
CA LEU A 198 -13.06 -19.78 3.88
C LEU A 198 -12.39 -18.54 3.30
N PRO A 199 -11.51 -17.85 4.04
CA PRO A 199 -10.89 -16.66 3.52
C PRO A 199 -10.09 -17.05 2.28
N ILE A 200 -10.61 -16.65 1.12
CA ILE A 200 -9.84 -16.55 -0.12
C ILE A 200 -8.65 -15.67 0.24
N ILE A 201 -7.44 -16.01 -0.26
CA ILE A 201 -6.25 -15.16 -0.04
C ILE A 201 -6.68 -13.72 -0.31
N PRO A 202 -6.62 -12.81 0.70
CA PRO A 202 -7.18 -11.48 0.51
C PRO A 202 -6.51 -10.84 -0.71
N ARG A 203 -7.31 -10.46 -1.72
CA ARG A 203 -6.79 -9.93 -3.00
C ARG A 203 -5.83 -8.76 -2.77
N THR A 204 -6.03 -8.03 -1.69
CA THR A 204 -5.15 -6.99 -1.15
C THR A 204 -3.69 -7.42 -0.96
N TRP A 205 -3.39 -8.66 -0.54
CA TRP A 205 -2.00 -9.16 -0.43
C TRP A 205 -1.35 -9.34 -1.80
N ALA A 206 -2.08 -9.88 -2.78
CA ALA A 206 -1.58 -10.02 -4.14
C ALA A 206 -1.36 -8.63 -4.78
N MET A 207 -2.30 -7.70 -4.60
CA MET A 207 -2.17 -6.32 -5.06
C MET A 207 -1.01 -5.59 -4.36
N ALA A 208 -0.77 -5.83 -3.07
CA ALA A 208 0.34 -5.26 -2.31
C ALA A 208 1.70 -5.77 -2.84
N PHE A 209 1.80 -7.06 -3.16
CA PHE A 209 2.99 -7.64 -3.79
C PHE A 209 3.26 -7.04 -5.18
N VAL A 210 2.22 -6.90 -6.02
CA VAL A 210 2.32 -6.24 -7.32
C VAL A 210 2.75 -4.77 -7.18
N ALA A 211 2.20 -4.02 -6.22
CA ALA A 211 2.63 -2.67 -5.93
C ALA A 211 4.10 -2.59 -5.48
N ALA A 212 4.55 -3.53 -4.64
CA ALA A 212 5.95 -3.62 -4.21
C ALA A 212 6.90 -3.93 -5.39
N LEU A 213 6.50 -4.80 -6.32
CA LEU A 213 7.23 -5.05 -7.56
C LEU A 213 7.34 -3.79 -8.43
N PHE A 214 6.26 -3.03 -8.62
CA PHE A 214 6.33 -1.76 -9.37
C PHE A 214 7.23 -0.73 -8.69
N ILE A 215 7.24 -0.65 -7.35
CA ILE A 215 8.15 0.25 -6.62
C ILE A 215 9.61 -0.17 -6.80
N LEU A 216 9.92 -1.47 -6.68
CA LEU A 216 11.27 -1.98 -6.89
C LEU A 216 11.73 -1.75 -8.34
N THR A 217 10.88 -2.01 -9.32
CA THR A 217 11.15 -1.73 -10.74
C THR A 217 11.37 -0.23 -10.98
N GLY A 218 10.57 0.65 -10.35
CA GLY A 218 10.77 2.09 -10.41
C GLY A 218 12.13 2.53 -9.85
N ASP A 219 12.58 1.92 -8.75
CA ASP A 219 13.89 2.22 -8.16
C ASP A 219 15.05 1.66 -9.00
N THR A 220 14.96 0.41 -9.49
CA THR A 220 16.01 -0.17 -10.36
C THR A 220 16.13 0.58 -11.68
N LEU A 221 15.03 1.02 -12.30
CA LEU A 221 15.06 1.92 -13.45
C LEU A 221 15.74 3.26 -13.09
N LEU A 222 15.43 3.84 -11.94
CA LEU A 222 16.11 5.04 -11.44
C LEU A 222 17.60 4.78 -11.17
N GLN A 223 18.02 3.56 -10.83
CA GLN A 223 19.43 3.17 -10.63
C GLN A 223 20.18 3.00 -11.95
N ILE A 224 19.57 2.37 -12.95
CA ILE A 224 20.18 2.14 -14.27
C ILE A 224 20.28 3.45 -15.07
N PHE A 225 19.24 4.29 -15.03
CA PHE A 225 19.14 5.46 -15.91
C PHE A 225 19.57 6.79 -15.29
N CYS A 226 19.75 6.91 -13.96
CA CYS A 226 20.17 8.17 -13.34
C CYS A 226 21.68 8.15 -13.03
N PRO A 227 22.51 8.97 -13.71
CA PRO A 227 23.96 8.95 -13.52
C PRO A 227 24.35 9.35 -12.10
N GLN A 228 25.39 8.71 -11.57
CA GLN A 228 25.85 8.85 -10.18
C GLN A 228 26.07 10.32 -9.75
N ILE A 229 26.63 11.15 -10.64
CA ILE A 229 26.84 12.60 -10.41
C ILE A 229 25.53 13.31 -10.01
N VAL A 230 24.41 13.01 -10.67
CA VAL A 230 23.11 13.65 -10.43
C VAL A 230 22.42 13.11 -9.16
N ARG A 231 22.82 11.92 -8.69
CA ARG A 231 22.36 11.32 -7.43
C ARG A 231 23.10 11.91 -6.22
N GLU A 232 24.40 12.15 -6.38
CA GLU A 232 25.31 12.57 -5.31
C GLU A 232 25.41 14.08 -5.12
N PHE A 233 25.18 14.88 -6.17
CA PHE A 233 25.33 16.33 -6.11
C PHE A 233 24.07 17.05 -6.59
N THR A 234 23.59 18.04 -5.82
CA THR A 234 22.72 19.07 -6.38
C THR A 234 23.50 19.92 -7.39
N LEU A 235 22.81 20.66 -8.28
CA LEU A 235 23.46 21.58 -9.22
C LEU A 235 24.45 22.53 -8.52
N THR A 236 24.09 23.05 -7.35
CA THR A 236 24.95 23.92 -6.54
C THR A 236 26.12 23.18 -5.91
N GLU A 237 25.91 21.98 -5.35
CA GLU A 237 26.99 21.14 -4.81
C GLU A 237 27.97 20.69 -5.90
N TYR A 238 27.48 20.40 -7.11
CA TYR A 238 28.29 19.98 -8.25
C TYR A 238 29.19 21.11 -8.75
N VAL A 239 28.61 22.31 -8.91
CA VAL A 239 29.34 23.52 -9.30
C VAL A 239 30.37 23.90 -8.23
N ASP A 240 30.00 23.92 -6.95
CA ASP A 240 30.91 24.21 -5.85
C ASP A 240 32.06 23.17 -5.77
N SER A 241 31.74 21.88 -5.95
CA SER A 241 32.75 20.81 -6.05
C SER A 241 33.73 21.03 -7.20
N ARG A 242 33.25 21.34 -8.41
CA ARG A 242 34.11 21.63 -9.58
C ARG A 242 34.97 22.89 -9.37
N LEU A 243 34.40 23.95 -8.80
CA LEU A 243 35.11 25.19 -8.45
C LEU A 243 36.18 24.93 -7.38
N LYS A 244 35.87 24.14 -6.34
CA LYS A 244 36.81 23.76 -5.28
C LYS A 244 37.97 22.93 -5.81
N VAL A 245 37.70 21.93 -6.65
CA VAL A 245 38.74 21.12 -7.33
C VAL A 245 39.67 22.04 -8.15
N PHE A 246 39.10 22.95 -8.95
CA PHE A 246 39.88 23.90 -9.72
C PHE A 246 40.71 24.87 -8.85
N ALA A 247 40.14 25.36 -7.74
CA ALA A 247 40.85 26.23 -6.80
C ALA A 247 42.02 25.52 -6.10
N THR A 248 41.90 24.22 -5.81
CA THR A 248 42.99 23.42 -5.24
C THR A 248 44.05 23.00 -6.25
N ALA A 249 43.68 22.78 -7.51
CA ALA A 249 44.56 22.31 -8.57
C ALA A 249 44.14 22.89 -9.94
N PRO A 250 44.54 24.12 -10.26
CA PRO A 250 44.16 24.78 -11.51
C PRO A 250 44.90 24.15 -12.70
N SER A 251 44.32 23.09 -13.27
CA SER A 251 44.86 22.44 -14.46
C SER A 251 44.34 23.11 -15.75
N GLN A 252 45.24 23.32 -16.71
CA GLN A 252 44.83 23.83 -18.03
C GLN A 252 43.89 22.85 -18.76
N HIS A 253 43.95 21.56 -18.44
CA HIS A 253 43.00 20.56 -18.95
C HIS A 253 41.55 20.89 -18.55
N MET A 254 41.30 21.16 -17.27
CA MET A 254 39.94 21.53 -16.79
C MET A 254 39.42 22.82 -17.43
N LEU A 255 40.31 23.82 -17.64
CA LEU A 255 39.95 25.06 -18.31
C LEU A 255 39.66 24.84 -19.80
N GLY A 256 40.48 24.05 -20.50
CA GLY A 256 40.27 23.68 -21.90
C GLY A 256 38.99 22.87 -22.10
N GLU A 257 38.70 21.92 -21.22
CA GLU A 257 37.45 21.14 -21.22
C GLU A 257 36.23 22.05 -21.00
N ALA A 258 36.29 22.97 -20.04
CA ALA A 258 35.22 23.95 -19.78
C ALA A 258 34.97 24.89 -20.98
N ILE A 259 36.03 25.39 -21.62
CA ILE A 259 35.92 26.21 -22.84
C ILE A 259 35.32 25.38 -23.99
N ARG A 260 35.72 24.12 -24.15
CA ARG A 260 35.18 23.22 -25.17
C ARG A 260 33.67 22.97 -24.97
N GLN A 261 33.26 22.67 -23.73
CA GLN A 261 31.85 22.47 -23.38
C GLN A 261 31.00 23.72 -23.63
N ILE A 262 31.53 24.92 -23.32
CA ILE A 262 30.85 26.18 -23.66
C ILE A 262 30.71 26.30 -25.19
N ALA A 263 31.79 26.13 -25.96
CA ALA A 263 31.75 26.25 -27.42
C ALA A 263 30.77 25.26 -28.08
N GLU A 264 30.81 23.99 -27.66
CA GLU A 264 29.91 22.91 -28.09
C GLU A 264 28.44 23.24 -27.76
N SER A 265 28.17 23.78 -26.57
CA SER A 265 26.83 24.26 -26.19
C SER A 265 26.36 25.48 -26.98
N GLU A 266 27.27 26.38 -27.39
CA GLU A 266 26.93 27.55 -28.21
C GLU A 266 26.69 27.19 -29.68
N GLU A 267 27.35 26.14 -30.19
CA GLU A 267 27.04 25.55 -31.51
C GLU A 267 25.63 24.91 -31.51
N ASN A 268 25.32 24.11 -30.47
CA ASN A 268 23.98 23.54 -30.26
C ASN A 268 22.89 24.62 -29.99
N ALA A 269 23.23 25.73 -29.34
CA ALA A 269 22.31 26.85 -29.15
C ALA A 269 22.03 27.58 -30.48
N LYS A 270 23.05 27.77 -31.34
CA LYS A 270 22.90 28.38 -32.67
C LYS A 270 22.00 27.56 -33.59
N SER A 271 22.12 26.23 -33.62
CA SER A 271 21.22 25.37 -34.39
C SER A 271 19.77 25.43 -33.87
N THR A 272 19.58 25.76 -32.60
CA THR A 272 18.26 25.97 -31.96
C THR A 272 17.78 27.44 -32.03
N GLY A 273 18.53 28.35 -32.67
CA GLY A 273 18.17 29.77 -32.82
C GLY A 273 18.34 30.63 -31.56
N GLN A 274 18.99 30.13 -30.50
CA GLN A 274 19.32 30.92 -29.31
C GLN A 274 20.70 31.57 -29.43
N THR A 275 20.72 32.87 -29.74
CA THR A 275 21.95 33.67 -29.77
C THR A 275 22.45 33.98 -28.36
N SER A 276 23.52 33.34 -27.92
CA SER A 276 24.22 33.66 -26.68
C SER A 276 25.16 34.88 -26.82
N ALA A 277 25.41 35.58 -25.70
CA ALA A 277 26.36 36.70 -25.67
C ALA A 277 27.82 36.20 -25.71
N PRO A 278 28.73 36.92 -26.41
CA PRO A 278 30.08 36.44 -26.66
C PRO A 278 30.92 36.28 -25.38
N PRO A 279 31.82 35.27 -25.33
CA PRO A 279 32.68 35.03 -24.17
C PRO A 279 33.70 36.16 -23.98
N GLN A 280 33.81 36.69 -22.75
CA GLN A 280 34.83 37.69 -22.41
C GLN A 280 36.14 37.01 -22.00
N THR A 281 37.19 37.28 -22.76
CA THR A 281 38.52 36.64 -22.62
C THR A 281 39.45 37.48 -21.74
N GLY A 282 39.23 37.45 -20.43
CA GLY A 282 40.08 38.11 -19.42
C GLY A 282 40.71 37.12 -18.45
N ALA A 283 42.03 37.17 -18.26
CA ALA A 283 42.82 36.18 -17.50
C ALA A 283 42.70 36.28 -15.96
N GLY A 284 41.51 36.64 -15.44
CA GLY A 284 41.25 36.84 -14.01
C GLY A 284 39.92 36.24 -13.55
N PRO A 285 39.05 36.96 -12.82
CA PRO A 285 37.80 36.41 -12.26
C PRO A 285 36.82 35.86 -13.31
N ALA A 286 36.98 36.21 -14.59
CA ALA A 286 36.23 35.62 -15.68
C ALA A 286 36.49 34.10 -15.85
N THR A 287 37.64 33.57 -15.43
CA THR A 287 37.93 32.13 -15.52
C THR A 287 37.05 31.30 -14.59
N LEU A 288 36.86 31.74 -13.34
CA LEU A 288 35.93 31.10 -12.39
C LEU A 288 34.47 31.20 -12.89
N ALA A 289 34.08 32.35 -13.45
CA ALA A 289 32.74 32.52 -14.04
C ALA A 289 32.51 31.61 -15.27
N GLN A 290 33.55 31.38 -16.10
CA GLN A 290 33.49 30.41 -17.19
C GLN A 290 33.34 28.97 -16.67
N ILE A 291 34.07 28.58 -15.61
CA ILE A 291 33.98 27.24 -15.02
C ILE A 291 32.62 26.99 -14.35
N ASP A 292 32.07 27.98 -13.64
CA ASP A 292 30.69 27.95 -13.13
C ASP A 292 29.69 27.74 -14.29
N ARG A 293 29.77 28.56 -15.35
CA ARG A 293 28.87 28.47 -16.51
C ARG A 293 28.98 27.11 -17.22
N ALA A 294 30.20 26.61 -17.47
CA ALA A 294 30.43 25.30 -18.08
C ALA A 294 29.88 24.16 -17.22
N SER A 295 30.14 24.19 -15.90
CA SER A 295 29.65 23.17 -14.97
C SER A 295 28.11 23.14 -14.88
N ARG A 296 27.45 24.30 -14.98
CA ARG A 296 25.99 24.38 -15.07
C ARG A 296 25.45 23.79 -16.37
N ILE A 297 26.09 24.10 -17.50
CA ILE A 297 25.70 23.59 -18.82
C ILE A 297 25.84 22.06 -18.87
N ALA A 298 26.99 21.51 -18.46
CA ALA A 298 27.23 20.07 -18.43
C ALA A 298 26.22 19.32 -17.52
N TYR A 299 25.89 19.88 -16.34
CA TYR A 299 24.85 19.31 -15.47
C TYR A 299 23.46 19.37 -16.13
N GLN A 300 23.13 20.48 -16.81
CA GLN A 300 21.85 20.63 -17.52
C GLN A 300 21.73 19.65 -18.69
N GLU A 301 22.81 19.39 -19.43
CA GLU A 301 22.83 18.44 -20.54
C GLU A 301 22.64 16.99 -20.06
N LEU A 302 23.32 16.58 -18.98
CA LEU A 302 23.03 15.31 -18.32
C LEU A 302 21.56 15.25 -17.90
N ALA A 303 21.05 16.31 -17.26
CA ALA A 303 19.66 16.35 -16.80
C ALA A 303 18.63 16.31 -17.94
N THR A 304 18.90 16.90 -19.11
CA THR A 304 17.99 16.83 -20.27
C THR A 304 18.02 15.45 -20.93
N LYS A 305 19.22 14.86 -21.12
CA LYS A 305 19.39 13.53 -21.71
C LYS A 305 18.61 12.43 -20.97
N HIS A 306 18.50 12.54 -19.65
CA HIS A 306 17.79 11.57 -18.81
C HIS A 306 16.30 11.92 -18.54
N ARG A 307 15.74 12.98 -19.14
CA ARG A 307 14.33 13.39 -18.92
C ARG A 307 13.32 12.28 -19.18
N LEU A 308 13.48 11.52 -20.27
CA LEU A 308 12.54 10.46 -20.63
C LEU A 308 12.47 9.40 -19.53
N ALA A 309 13.63 8.91 -19.07
CA ALA A 309 13.71 7.91 -18.01
C ALA A 309 13.10 8.40 -16.68
N ILE A 310 13.27 9.69 -16.34
CA ILE A 310 12.61 10.29 -15.17
C ILE A 310 11.09 10.21 -15.33
N VAL A 311 10.54 10.64 -16.46
CA VAL A 311 9.09 10.58 -16.73
C VAL A 311 8.56 9.14 -16.64
N THR A 312 9.27 8.17 -17.23
CA THR A 312 8.94 6.74 -17.13
C THR A 312 8.95 6.26 -15.67
N CYS A 313 9.96 6.62 -14.88
CA CYS A 313 10.00 6.27 -13.45
C CYS A 313 8.81 6.87 -12.70
N PHE A 314 8.48 8.15 -12.92
CA PHE A 314 7.31 8.79 -12.30
C PHE A 314 5.98 8.11 -12.68
N PHE A 315 5.85 7.65 -13.92
CA PHE A 315 4.68 6.88 -14.35
C PHE A 315 4.57 5.53 -13.63
N VAL A 316 5.67 4.78 -13.53
CA VAL A 316 5.76 3.51 -12.79
C VAL A 316 5.42 3.69 -11.30
N TYR A 317 5.98 4.72 -10.66
CA TYR A 317 5.63 5.08 -9.27
C TYR A 317 4.17 5.51 -9.12
N GLY A 318 3.61 6.22 -10.10
CA GLY A 318 2.20 6.63 -10.12
C GLY A 318 1.23 5.45 -10.16
N ILE A 319 1.56 4.41 -10.95
CA ILE A 319 0.80 3.14 -10.97
C ILE A 319 0.86 2.47 -9.59
N ALA A 320 2.06 2.31 -9.03
CA ALA A 320 2.22 1.67 -7.72
C ALA A 320 1.47 2.42 -6.60
N ALA A 321 1.56 3.75 -6.56
CA ALA A 321 0.84 4.58 -5.61
C ALA A 321 -0.68 4.45 -5.76
N SER A 322 -1.19 4.37 -7.00
CA SER A 322 -2.62 4.16 -7.28
C SER A 322 -3.11 2.81 -6.74
N ILE A 323 -2.31 1.75 -6.89
CA ILE A 323 -2.63 0.42 -6.34
C ILE A 323 -2.65 0.47 -4.80
N LEU A 324 -1.66 1.11 -4.16
CA LEU A 324 -1.62 1.26 -2.71
C LEU A 324 -2.81 2.05 -2.15
N ILE A 325 -3.21 3.14 -2.82
CA ILE A 325 -4.41 3.92 -2.43
C ILE A 325 -5.66 3.05 -2.51
N LYS A 326 -5.80 2.18 -3.53
CA LYS A 326 -6.93 1.25 -3.64
C LYS A 326 -6.96 0.22 -2.51
N ILE A 327 -5.81 -0.35 -2.15
CA ILE A 327 -5.70 -1.28 -1.01
C ILE A 327 -6.10 -0.57 0.29
N LEU A 328 -5.64 0.66 0.51
CA LEU A 328 -5.99 1.45 1.69
C LEU A 328 -7.49 1.77 1.75
N GLN A 329 -8.13 2.08 0.61
CA GLN A 329 -9.58 2.27 0.52
C GLN A 329 -10.35 1.00 0.92
N GLU A 330 -9.97 -0.17 0.39
CA GLU A 330 -10.60 -1.44 0.73
C GLU A 330 -10.41 -1.80 2.22
N GLN A 331 -9.21 -1.62 2.77
CA GLN A 331 -8.95 -1.88 4.18
C GLN A 331 -9.72 -0.92 5.11
N ALA A 332 -9.84 0.36 4.75
CA ALA A 332 -10.61 1.32 5.54
C ALA A 332 -12.11 0.96 5.62
N VAL A 333 -12.71 0.50 4.52
CA VAL A 333 -14.10 0.02 4.51
C VAL A 333 -14.25 -1.23 5.40
N ASN A 334 -13.37 -2.23 5.23
CA ASN A 334 -13.41 -3.46 6.05
C ASN A 334 -13.28 -3.17 7.56
N VAL A 335 -12.41 -2.23 7.94
CA VAL A 335 -12.25 -1.81 9.34
C VAL A 335 -13.53 -1.11 9.84
N LEU A 336 -14.10 -0.20 9.06
CA LEU A 336 -15.34 0.51 9.43
C LEU A 336 -16.52 -0.46 9.59
N GLU A 337 -16.68 -1.43 8.67
CA GLU A 337 -17.68 -2.49 8.80
C GLU A 337 -17.44 -3.31 10.06
N SER A 338 -16.20 -3.74 10.33
CA SER A 338 -15.87 -4.52 11.54
C SER A 338 -16.14 -3.76 12.85
N ALA A 339 -15.97 -2.43 12.85
CA ALA A 339 -16.26 -1.57 13.99
C ALA A 339 -17.77 -1.35 14.20
N ALA A 340 -18.60 -1.46 13.15
CA ALA A 340 -20.05 -1.37 13.25
C ALA A 340 -20.71 -2.66 13.82
N TRP A 341 -19.94 -3.75 13.96
CA TRP A 341 -20.38 -5.00 14.60
C TRP A 341 -20.00 -5.12 16.10
N LEU A 342 -19.36 -4.09 16.67
CA LEU A 342 -18.90 -4.02 18.07
C LEU A 342 -19.82 -3.14 18.93
#